data_AF-A0A1T5GLB2-F1
#
_entry.id   AF-A0A1T5GLB2-F1
#
_cell.length_a   1.000
_cell.length_b   1.000
_cell.length_c   1.000
_cell.angle_alpha   90.00
_cell.angle_beta   90.00
_cell.angle_gamma   90.00
#
_symmetry.space_group_name_H-M   'P 1'
#
loop_
_entity.id
_entity.type
_entity.pdbx_description
1 polymer ?
#
loop_
_entity_poly.entity_id
_entity_poly.type
_entity_poly.pdbx_seq_one_letter_code
_entity_poly.pdbx_strand_id
1 'polypeptide(L)'
;MKACFPATQLSPTRLVQTKIILMKNFGIGFLTGLAGYVLAAFFSYYLTGKFSSNVHDRSVESSMTSAFVFGPIGFILAFIGGYLWAKHKL
;
A
#
# COMPACT_ATOMS: atom_id res chain seq x y z
N MET A 1 -2.27 -24.58 -43.86
CA MET A 1 -1.43 -24.65 -42.63
C MET A 1 -2.14 -23.84 -41.55
N LYS A 2 -2.84 -24.51 -40.64
CA LYS A 2 -3.59 -23.87 -39.55
C LYS A 2 -2.65 -23.76 -38.35
N ALA A 3 -2.14 -22.56 -38.06
CA ALA A 3 -1.48 -22.31 -36.79
C ALA A 3 -2.56 -22.36 -35.70
N CYS A 4 -2.75 -23.55 -35.13
CA CYS A 4 -3.58 -23.76 -33.94
C CYS A 4 -2.80 -23.18 -32.76
N PHE A 5 -3.02 -21.89 -32.48
CA PHE A 5 -2.59 -21.26 -31.23
C PHE A 5 -3.21 -22.03 -30.07
N PRO A 6 -2.44 -22.56 -29.09
CA PRO A 6 -3.03 -23.06 -27.88
C PRO A 6 -3.52 -21.85 -27.08
N ALA A 7 -4.82 -21.60 -27.12
CA ALA A 7 -5.47 -20.86 -26.05
C ALA A 7 -5.17 -21.63 -24.76
N THR A 8 -4.28 -21.09 -23.93
CA THR A 8 -3.92 -21.64 -22.62
C THR A 8 -5.16 -21.61 -21.73
N GLN A 9 -6.02 -22.62 -21.87
CA GLN A 9 -7.14 -22.88 -20.98
C GLN A 9 -6.52 -23.25 -19.62
N LEU A 10 -6.37 -22.27 -18.72
CA LEU A 10 -5.96 -22.56 -17.35
C LEU A 10 -6.98 -23.55 -16.77
N SER A 11 -6.53 -24.71 -16.31
CA SER A 11 -7.41 -25.67 -15.64
C SER A 11 -8.16 -24.99 -14.49
N PRO A 12 -9.39 -25.39 -14.16
CA PRO A 12 -10.16 -24.78 -13.08
C PRO A 12 -9.37 -24.74 -11.75
N THR A 13 -8.54 -25.75 -11.49
CA THR A 13 -7.61 -25.80 -10.36
C THR A 13 -6.53 -24.72 -10.39
N ARG A 14 -5.95 -24.42 -11.56
CA ARG A 14 -4.96 -23.35 -11.72
C ARG A 14 -5.59 -21.97 -11.56
N LEU A 15 -6.83 -21.76 -12.00
CA LEU A 15 -7.53 -20.49 -11.84
C LEU A 15 -7.79 -20.17 -10.36
N VAL A 16 -8.25 -21.16 -9.60
CA VAL A 16 -8.46 -21.03 -8.15
C VAL A 16 -7.14 -20.74 -7.42
N GLN A 17 -6.04 -21.44 -7.76
CA GLN A 17 -4.74 -21.19 -7.16
C GLN A 17 -4.20 -19.77 -7.42
N THR A 18 -4.29 -19.28 -8.66
CA THR A 18 -3.87 -17.91 -8.98
C THR A 18 -4.68 -16.87 -8.20
N LYS A 19 -5.99 -17.09 -8.04
CA LYS A 19 -6.85 -16.21 -7.24
C LYS A 19 -6.44 -16.21 -5.76
N ILE A 20 -6.12 -17.37 -5.19
CA ILE A 20 -5.68 -17.49 -3.79
C ILE A 20 -4.36 -16.74 -3.56
N ILE A 21 -3.39 -16.91 -4.46
CA ILE A 21 -2.09 -16.22 -4.37
C ILE A 21 -2.28 -14.70 -4.47
N LEU A 22 -3.14 -14.24 -5.39
CA LEU A 22 -3.46 -12.81 -5.53
C LEU A 22 -4.09 -12.24 -4.25
N MET A 23 -5.06 -12.94 -3.66
CA MET A 23 -5.73 -12.51 -2.43
C MET A 23 -4.75 -12.45 -1.25
N LYS A 24 -3.82 -13.41 -1.15
CA LYS A 24 -2.78 -13.42 -0.11
C LYS A 24 -1.82 -12.25 -0.26
N ASN A 25 -1.34 -11.99 -1.48
CA ASN A 25 -0.41 -10.88 -1.75
C ASN A 25 -1.07 -9.53 -1.51
N PHE A 26 -2.35 -9.39 -1.87
CA PHE A 26 -3.14 -8.21 -1.57
C PHE A 26 -3.29 -8.00 -0.07
N GLY A 27 -3.56 -9.06 0.70
CA GLY A 27 -3.64 -9.00 2.17
C GLY A 27 -2.35 -8.55 2.82
N ILE A 28 -1.20 -9.08 2.37
CA ILE A 28 0.12 -8.65 2.86
C ILE A 28 0.38 -7.18 2.52
N GLY A 29 0.11 -6.77 1.27
CA GLY A 29 0.24 -5.38 0.84
C GLY A 29 -0.65 -4.43 1.64
N PHE A 30 -1.89 -4.85 1.97
CA PHE A 30 -2.80 -4.06 2.78
C PHE A 30 -2.29 -3.85 4.21
N LEU A 31 -1.76 -4.90 4.85
CA LEU A 31 -1.19 -4.80 6.19
C LEU A 31 0.04 -3.89 6.23
N THR A 32 0.94 -4.01 5.24
CA THR A 32 2.10 -3.12 5.15
C THR A 32 1.70 -1.69 4.83
N GLY A 33 0.67 -1.50 3.98
CA GLY A 33 0.06 -0.21 3.71
C GLY A 33 -0.45 0.45 5.00
N LEU A 34 -1.19 -0.29 5.83
CA LEU A 34 -1.70 0.22 7.11
C LEU A 34 -0.55 0.65 8.04
N ALA A 35 0.51 -0.16 8.13
CA ALA A 35 1.69 0.18 8.91
C ALA A 35 2.37 1.45 8.36
N GLY A 36 2.50 1.57 7.04
CA GLY A 36 3.05 2.76 6.38
C GLY A 36 2.22 4.02 6.61
N TYR A 37 0.89 3.92 6.61
CA TYR A 37 -0.01 5.03 6.94
C TYR A 37 0.29 5.58 8.33
N VAL A 38 0.33 4.70 9.33
CA VAL A 38 0.55 5.08 10.73
C VAL A 38 1.95 5.70 10.87
N LEU A 39 2.99 5.05 10.34
CA LEU A 39 4.35 5.57 10.41
C LEU A 39 4.49 6.95 9.76
N ALA A 40 3.93 7.13 8.55
CA ALA A 40 4.00 8.40 7.85
C ALA A 40 3.19 9.50 8.55
N ALA A 41 2.01 9.19 9.09
CA ALA A 41 1.21 10.14 9.86
C ALA A 41 1.95 10.60 11.13
N PHE A 42 2.52 9.68 11.90
CA PHE A 42 3.30 10.02 13.11
C PHE A 42 4.55 10.84 12.76
N PHE A 43 5.30 10.43 11.73
CA PHE A 43 6.54 11.10 11.36
C PHE A 43 6.29 12.51 10.81
N SER A 44 5.27 12.67 9.96
CA SER A 44 4.87 13.98 9.43
C SER A 44 4.28 14.88 10.50
N TYR A 45 3.50 14.36 11.45
CA TYR A 45 2.99 15.14 12.57
C TYR A 45 4.14 15.75 13.40
N TYR A 46 5.18 14.96 13.66
CA TYR A 46 6.36 15.43 14.38
C TYR A 46 7.14 16.49 13.58
N LEU A 47 7.35 16.26 12.28
CA LEU A 47 8.04 17.20 11.39
C LEU A 47 7.30 18.53 11.24
N THR A 48 6.00 18.50 10.92
CA THR A 48 5.15 19.70 10.81
C THR A 48 5.05 20.42 12.15
N GLY A 49 4.96 19.65 13.25
CA GLY A 49 5.05 20.13 14.62
C GLY A 49 6.41 20.72 15.02
N LYS A 50 7.47 20.58 14.22
CA LYS A 50 8.79 21.24 14.42
C LYS A 50 9.09 22.35 13.42
N PHE A 51 8.57 22.27 12.19
CA PHE A 51 8.80 23.27 11.14
C PHE A 51 7.72 24.36 11.00
N SER A 52 6.47 24.13 11.44
CA SER A 52 5.43 25.18 11.35
C SER A 52 5.76 26.40 12.24
N SER A 53 5.74 27.58 11.64
CA SER A 53 5.94 28.87 12.33
C SER A 53 4.65 29.38 13.00
N ASN A 54 3.53 28.68 12.79
CA ASN A 54 2.23 29.02 13.34
C ASN A 54 2.16 28.54 14.79
N VAL A 55 2.02 29.46 15.76
CA VAL A 55 2.04 29.15 17.20
C VAL A 55 0.64 28.84 17.75
N HIS A 56 -0.42 29.44 17.18
CA HIS A 56 -1.79 29.29 17.68
C HIS A 56 -2.46 27.96 17.25
N ASP A 57 -2.41 27.60 15.96
CA ASP A 57 -3.19 26.47 15.42
C ASP A 57 -2.33 25.29 14.92
N ARG A 58 -1.10 25.21 15.43
CA ARG A 58 -0.10 24.24 14.98
C ARG A 58 -0.53 22.79 15.09
N SER A 59 -1.23 22.47 16.17
CA SER A 59 -1.65 21.09 16.47
C SER A 59 -2.70 20.62 15.46
N VAL A 60 -3.63 21.50 15.08
CA VAL A 60 -4.71 21.21 14.15
C VAL A 60 -4.18 21.09 12.73
N GLU A 61 -3.35 22.05 12.30
CA GLU A 61 -2.69 22.02 10.99
C GLU A 61 -1.88 20.72 10.82
N SER A 62 -1.03 20.41 11.81
CA SER A 62 -0.21 19.20 11.80
C SER A 62 -1.04 17.91 11.78
N SER A 63 -2.14 17.86 12.53
CA SER A 63 -3.03 16.69 12.57
C SER A 63 -3.73 16.48 11.22
N MET A 64 -4.25 17.54 10.60
CA MET A 64 -4.93 17.45 9.32
C MET A 64 -3.96 17.03 8.21
N THR A 65 -2.81 17.70 8.12
CA THR A 65 -1.82 17.42 7.08
C THR A 65 -1.24 16.01 7.22
N SER A 66 -0.94 15.57 8.45
CA SER A 66 -0.43 14.22 8.68
C SER A 66 -1.45 13.13 8.36
N ALA A 67 -2.71 13.28 8.82
CA ALA A 67 -3.72 12.25 8.64
C ALA A 67 -4.29 12.17 7.22
N PHE A 68 -4.45 13.31 6.53
CA PHE A 68 -5.13 13.37 5.23
C PHE A 68 -4.20 13.47 4.02
N VAL A 69 -2.92 13.85 4.21
CA VAL A 69 -1.97 13.97 3.09
C VAL A 69 -0.85 12.94 3.24
N PHE A 70 -0.06 13.04 4.31
CA PHE A 70 1.11 12.17 4.47
C PHE A 70 0.74 10.71 4.81
N GLY A 71 -0.31 10.49 5.59
CA GLY A 71 -0.84 9.17 5.89
C GLY A 71 -1.21 8.40 4.62
N PRO A 72 -2.11 8.90 3.76
CA PRO A 72 -2.47 8.24 2.51
C PRO A 72 -1.28 8.03 1.56
N ILE A 73 -0.35 8.98 1.49
CA ILE A 73 0.89 8.81 0.71
C ILE A 73 1.72 7.65 1.27
N GLY A 74 1.91 7.60 2.59
CA GLY A 74 2.62 6.50 3.27
C GLY A 74 1.95 5.16 3.05
N PHE A 75 0.62 5.11 3.07
CA PHE A 75 -0.15 3.91 2.75
C PHE A 75 0.15 3.41 1.33
N ILE A 76 0.07 4.28 0.34
CA ILE A 76 0.25 3.91 -1.07
C ILE A 76 1.67 3.37 -1.30
N LEU A 77 2.69 4.06 -0.78
CA LEU A 77 4.08 3.64 -0.93
C LEU A 77 4.35 2.28 -0.26
N ALA A 78 3.86 2.08 0.97
CA ALA A 78 4.05 0.84 1.70
C ALA A 78 3.17 -0.31 1.16
N PHE A 79 2.01 -0.02 0.61
CA PHE A 79 1.14 -0.98 -0.07
C PHE A 79 1.83 -1.51 -1.33
N ILE A 80 2.32 -0.61 -2.19
CA ILE A 80 3.04 -0.98 -3.41
C ILE A 80 4.30 -1.78 -3.06
N GLY A 81 5.11 -1.29 -2.11
CA GLY A 81 6.31 -1.97 -1.65
C GLY A 81 6.03 -3.37 -1.10
N GLY A 82 5.05 -3.51 -0.21
CA GLY A 82 4.66 -4.80 0.37
C GLY A 82 4.05 -5.77 -0.65
N TYR A 83 3.24 -5.26 -1.58
CA TYR A 83 2.68 -6.08 -2.65
C TYR A 83 3.75 -6.62 -3.60
N LEU A 84 4.70 -5.77 -4.02
CA LEU A 84 5.82 -6.18 -4.86
C LEU A 84 6.74 -7.18 -4.13
N TRP A 85 6.97 -6.96 -2.84
CA TRP A 85 7.77 -7.87 -2.02
C TRP A 85 7.10 -9.23 -1.83
N ALA A 86 5.79 -9.25 -1.56
CA ALA A 86 5.01 -10.47 -1.45
C ALA A 86 5.00 -11.25 -2.78
N LYS A 87 4.90 -10.56 -3.92
CA LYS A 87 4.96 -11.18 -5.24
C LYS A 87 6.31 -11.84 -5.54
N HIS A 88 7.42 -11.26 -5.08
CA HIS A 88 8.76 -11.77 -5.41
C HIS A 88 9.21 -12.94 -4.52
N LYS A 89 8.66 -13.05 -3.31
CA LYS A 89 9.04 -14.10 -2.35
C LYS A 89 8.22 -15.39 -2.44
N LEU A 90 7.12 -15.39 -3.18
CA LEU A 90 6.13 -16.48 -3.26
C LEU A 90 6.06 -17.03 -4.68
#